data_AF-A0A1I4PV87-F1
#
_entry.id   AF-A0A1I4PV87-F1
#
_cell.length_a   1.000
_cell.length_b   1.000
_cell.length_c   1.000
_cell.angle_alpha   90.00
_cell.angle_beta   90.00
_cell.angle_gamma   90.00
#
_symmetry.space_group_name_H-M   'P 1'
#
loop_
_entity.id
_entity.type
_entity.pdbx_description
1 polymer ?
#
loop_
_entity_poly.entity_id
_entity_poly.type
_entity_poly.pdbx_seq_one_letter_code
_entity_poly.pdbx_strand_id
1 'polypeptide(L)'
;MPFPRAQVERMLAAAADLERLALRRLEWARQGDWEPLLASETRHADLAKVIDAAGLDPHSPEAEALARRLTRIRELDRALQPLLEDARDRLGEELRQIRRKASGARAYQQVDRGRG
;
A
#
# COMPACT_ATOMS: atom_id res chain seq x y z
N MET A 1 -21.89 -13.03 22.97
CA MET A 1 -22.91 -11.97 22.83
C MET A 1 -22.76 -11.38 21.44
N PRO A 2 -23.84 -11.26 20.65
CA PRO A 2 -23.77 -10.60 19.34
C PRO A 2 -23.39 -9.12 19.51
N PHE A 3 -22.71 -8.55 18.51
CA PHE A 3 -22.35 -7.14 18.57
C PHE A 3 -23.57 -6.22 18.62
N PRO A 4 -23.51 -5.08 19.35
CA PRO A 4 -24.50 -4.03 19.23
C PRO A 4 -24.60 -3.54 17.78
N ARG A 5 -25.81 -3.22 17.32
CA ARG A 5 -26.05 -2.72 15.96
C ARG A 5 -25.11 -1.57 15.57
N ALA A 6 -24.90 -0.61 16.46
CA ALA A 6 -23.99 0.52 16.21
C ALA A 6 -22.52 0.09 15.99
N GLN A 7 -22.09 -1.01 16.59
CA GLN A 7 -20.75 -1.57 16.34
C GLN A 7 -20.68 -2.23 14.97
N VAL A 8 -21.71 -2.97 14.58
CA VAL A 8 -21.80 -3.57 13.25
C VAL A 8 -21.79 -2.50 12.16
N GLU A 9 -22.55 -1.42 12.34
CA GLU A 9 -22.59 -0.28 11.41
C GLU A 9 -21.22 0.40 11.29
N ARG A 10 -20.52 0.64 12.40
CA ARG A 10 -19.15 1.21 12.38
C ARG A 10 -18.15 0.31 11.65
N MET A 11 -18.20 -0.99 11.88
CA MET A 11 -17.32 -1.94 11.20
C MET A 11 -17.59 -1.98 9.69
N LEU A 12 -18.86 -2.02 9.27
CA LEU A 12 -19.21 -2.01 7.85
C LEU A 12 -18.81 -0.69 7.18
N ALA A 13 -18.95 0.43 7.88
CA ALA A 13 -18.46 1.73 7.42
C ALA A 13 -16.93 1.74 7.28
N ALA A 14 -16.20 1.21 8.26
CA ALA A 14 -14.73 1.09 8.20
C ALA A 14 -14.28 0.21 7.03
N ALA A 15 -14.94 -0.93 6.80
CA ALA A 15 -14.66 -1.79 5.65
C ALA A 15 -14.93 -1.08 4.31
N ALA A 16 -16.00 -0.28 4.23
CA ALA A 16 -16.30 0.51 3.04
C ALA A 16 -15.27 1.63 2.78
N ASP A 17 -14.82 2.30 3.84
CA ASP A 17 -13.74 3.28 3.75
C ASP A 17 -12.41 2.63 3.36
N LEU A 18 -12.11 1.45 3.90
CA LEU A 18 -10.89 0.71 3.59
C LEU A 18 -10.86 0.28 2.12
N GLU A 19 -11.98 -0.21 1.60
CA GLU A 19 -12.14 -0.55 0.17
C GLU A 19 -11.91 0.67 -0.74
N ARG A 20 -12.49 1.83 -0.41
CA ARG A 20 -12.25 3.07 -1.15
C ARG A 20 -10.78 3.50 -1.09
N LEU A 21 -10.13 3.33 0.07
CA LEU A 21 -8.73 3.65 0.23
C LEU A 21 -7.83 2.70 -0.57
N ALA A 22 -8.11 1.40 -0.58
CA ALA A 22 -7.40 0.41 -1.37
C ALA A 22 -7.49 0.72 -2.88
N LEU A 23 -8.67 1.11 -3.38
CA LEU A 23 -8.84 1.59 -4.76
C LEU A 23 -7.96 2.81 -5.06
N ARG A 24 -7.95 3.80 -4.17
CA ARG A 24 -7.13 5.02 -4.33
C ARG A 24 -5.63 4.72 -4.30
N ARG A 25 -5.20 3.82 -3.40
CA ARG A 25 -3.81 3.36 -3.31
C ARG A 25 -3.35 2.68 -4.59
N LEU A 26 -4.19 1.82 -5.17
CA LEU A 26 -3.90 1.19 -6.45
C LEU A 26 -3.78 2.22 -7.58
N GLU A 27 -4.64 3.25 -7.58
CA GLU A 27 -4.59 4.32 -8.58
C GLU A 27 -3.30 5.15 -8.47
N TRP A 28 -2.94 5.57 -7.25
CA TRP A 28 -1.67 6.26 -7.02
C TRP A 28 -0.46 5.43 -7.46
N ALA A 29 -0.44 4.14 -7.14
CA ALA A 29 0.65 3.26 -7.58
C ALA A 29 0.75 3.14 -9.11
N ARG A 30 -0.37 3.11 -9.83
CA ARG A 30 -0.39 3.11 -11.29
C ARG A 30 0.14 4.41 -11.89
N GLN A 31 -0.12 5.53 -11.23
CA GLN A 31 0.35 6.85 -11.65
C GLN A 31 1.80 7.14 -11.22
N GLY A 32 2.36 6.33 -10.31
CA GLY A 32 3.67 6.58 -9.71
C GLY A 32 3.65 7.62 -8.59
N ASP A 33 2.47 7.94 -8.06
CA ASP A 33 2.27 8.91 -6.98
C ASP A 33 2.57 8.27 -5.61
N TRP A 34 3.84 8.11 -5.29
CA TRP A 34 4.27 7.38 -4.09
C TRP A 34 4.04 8.12 -2.77
N GLU A 35 4.10 9.45 -2.76
CA GLU A 35 3.89 10.26 -1.56
C GLU A 35 2.48 10.08 -0.94
N PRO A 36 1.37 10.27 -1.68
CA PRO A 36 0.03 10.05 -1.11
C PRO A 36 -0.21 8.58 -0.76
N LEU A 37 0.39 7.65 -1.49
CA LEU A 37 0.34 6.22 -1.17
C LEU A 37 0.97 5.97 0.22
N LEU A 38 2.18 6.46 0.47
CA LEU A 38 2.85 6.32 1.76
C LEU A 38 2.10 7.03 2.89
N ALA A 39 1.59 8.24 2.64
CA ALA A 39 0.81 9.00 3.62
C ALA A 39 -0.49 8.27 4.03
N SER A 40 -1.01 7.38 3.17
CA SER A 40 -2.23 6.64 3.44
C SER A 40 -2.07 5.39 4.32
N GLU A 41 -0.84 4.92 4.59
CA GLU A 41 -0.58 3.69 5.36
C GLU A 41 -1.21 3.73 6.75
N THR A 42 -1.03 4.82 7.50
CA THR A 42 -1.59 4.97 8.85
C THR A 42 -3.12 4.84 8.82
N ARG A 43 -3.77 5.53 7.88
CA ARG A 43 -5.23 5.46 7.72
C ARG A 43 -5.70 4.05 7.33
N HIS A 44 -4.95 3.36 6.48
CA HIS A 44 -5.23 1.98 6.10
C HIS A 44 -5.19 1.06 7.33
N ALA A 45 -4.14 1.16 8.14
CA ALA A 45 -4.00 0.39 9.37
C ALA A 45 -5.11 0.71 10.39
N ASP A 46 -5.46 1.99 10.56
CA ASP A 46 -6.50 2.39 11.52
C ASP A 46 -7.89 1.90 11.12
N LEU A 47 -8.23 1.94 9.83
CA LEU A 47 -9.48 1.37 9.33
C LEU A 47 -9.52 -0.15 9.51
N ALA A 48 -8.41 -0.84 9.25
CA ALA A 48 -8.31 -2.29 9.43
C ALA A 48 -8.52 -2.72 10.90
N LYS A 49 -7.99 -1.95 11.87
CA LYS A 49 -8.16 -2.22 13.31
C LYS A 49 -9.61 -2.16 13.78
N VAL A 50 -10.47 -1.38 13.10
CA VAL A 50 -11.90 -1.25 13.45
C VAL A 50 -12.70 -2.49 13.01
N ILE A 51 -12.18 -3.26 12.06
CA ILE A 51 -12.87 -4.40 11.48
C ILE A 51 -12.62 -5.64 12.34
N ASP A 52 -13.62 -6.01 13.14
CA ASP A 52 -13.63 -7.23 13.95
C ASP A 52 -14.92 -8.02 13.69
N ALA A 53 -14.78 -9.21 13.10
CA ALA A 53 -15.91 -10.08 12.75
C ALA A 53 -16.28 -11.09 13.83
N ALA A 54 -15.55 -11.17 14.96
CA ALA A 54 -15.68 -12.27 15.93
C ALA A 54 -17.07 -12.36 16.59
N GLY A 55 -17.81 -11.24 16.67
CA GLY A 55 -19.16 -11.15 17.23
C GLY A 55 -20.30 -11.13 16.21
N LEU A 56 -20.02 -11.31 14.92
CA LEU A 56 -21.04 -11.42 13.87
C LEU A 56 -21.56 -12.85 13.75
N ASP A 57 -22.86 -12.99 13.52
CA ASP A 57 -23.43 -14.25 13.03
C ASP A 57 -22.93 -14.49 11.58
N PRO A 58 -22.22 -15.60 11.31
CA PRO A 58 -21.66 -15.88 9.98
C PRO A 58 -22.73 -16.04 8.89
N HIS A 59 -24.00 -16.28 9.24
CA HIS A 59 -25.10 -16.41 8.28
C HIS A 59 -25.91 -15.12 8.12
N SER A 60 -25.51 -14.03 8.79
CA SER A 60 -26.17 -12.73 8.65
C SER A 60 -25.82 -12.03 7.33
N PRO A 61 -26.74 -11.21 6.78
CA PRO A 61 -26.45 -10.35 5.62
C PRO A 61 -25.25 -9.43 5.84
N GLU A 62 -25.02 -8.97 7.07
CA GLU A 62 -23.90 -8.12 7.45
C GLU A 62 -22.56 -8.86 7.36
N ALA A 63 -22.50 -10.12 7.81
CA ALA A 63 -21.32 -10.95 7.66
C ALA A 63 -21.00 -11.23 6.18
N GLU A 64 -22.02 -11.50 5.36
CA GLU A 64 -21.85 -11.69 3.93
C GLU A 64 -21.37 -10.40 3.23
N ALA A 65 -21.93 -9.25 3.59
CA ALA A 65 -21.49 -7.95 3.08
C ALA A 65 -20.03 -7.63 3.47
N LEU A 66 -19.65 -7.91 4.72
CA LEU A 66 -18.28 -7.76 5.18
C LEU A 66 -17.33 -8.69 4.43
N ALA A 67 -17.69 -9.97 4.29
CA ALA A 67 -16.87 -10.96 3.58
C ALA A 67 -16.62 -10.58 2.11
N ARG A 68 -17.64 -10.08 1.41
CA ARG A 68 -17.49 -9.55 0.04
C ARG A 68 -16.49 -8.39 -0.01
N ARG A 69 -16.62 -7.41 0.89
CA ARG A 69 -15.72 -6.25 0.94
C ARG A 69 -14.29 -6.64 1.26
N LEU A 70 -14.07 -7.50 2.26
CA LEU A 70 -12.74 -7.98 2.62
C LEU A 70 -12.09 -8.77 1.50
N THR A 71 -12.87 -9.56 0.76
CA THR A 71 -12.39 -10.23 -0.46
C THR A 71 -11.94 -9.21 -1.49
N ARG A 72 -12.73 -8.17 -1.72
CA ARG A 72 -12.40 -7.10 -2.67
C ARG A 72 -11.15 -6.32 -2.27
N ILE A 73 -11.01 -5.97 -0.99
CA ILE A 73 -9.81 -5.30 -0.45
C ILE A 73 -8.57 -6.17 -0.70
N ARG A 74 -8.65 -7.48 -0.38
CA ARG A 74 -7.54 -8.42 -0.60
C ARG A 74 -7.15 -8.52 -2.08
N GLU A 75 -8.10 -8.49 -3.00
CA GLU A 75 -7.81 -8.46 -4.45
C GLU A 75 -7.08 -7.19 -4.87
N LEU A 76 -7.48 -6.04 -4.33
CA LEU A 76 -6.85 -4.76 -4.60
C LEU A 76 -5.41 -4.71 -4.05
N ASP A 77 -5.19 -5.22 -2.84
CA ASP A 77 -3.85 -5.30 -2.25
C ASP A 77 -2.94 -6.25 -3.03
N ARG A 78 -3.47 -7.39 -3.50
CA ARG A 78 -2.74 -8.30 -4.40
C ARG A 78 -2.38 -7.65 -5.73
N ALA A 79 -3.26 -6.80 -6.27
CA ALA A 79 -2.98 -6.05 -7.50
C ALA A 79 -1.97 -4.92 -7.27
N LEU A 80 -1.90 -4.36 -6.05
CA LEU A 80 -0.95 -3.32 -5.68
C LEU A 80 0.48 -3.87 -5.52
N GLN A 81 0.63 -5.06 -4.96
CA GLN A 81 1.93 -5.68 -4.69
C GLN A 81 2.92 -5.64 -5.87
N PRO A 82 2.60 -6.12 -7.09
CA PRO A 82 3.57 -6.10 -8.20
C PRO A 82 3.99 -4.68 -8.59
N LEU A 83 3.12 -3.68 -8.44
CA LEU A 83 3.47 -2.29 -8.74
C LEU A 83 4.51 -1.74 -7.76
N LEU A 84 4.41 -2.13 -6.49
CA LEU A 84 5.38 -1.75 -5.47
C LEU A 84 6.72 -2.46 -5.68
N GLU A 85 6.69 -3.74 -6.08
CA GLU A 85 7.90 -4.52 -6.42
C GLU A 85 8.62 -3.92 -7.62
N ASP A 86 7.89 -3.60 -8.70
CA ASP A 86 8.43 -2.94 -9.88
C ASP A 86 9.03 -1.57 -9.56
N ALA A 87 8.35 -0.77 -8.72
CA ALA A 87 8.84 0.53 -8.30
C ALA A 87 10.15 0.42 -7.49
N ARG A 88 10.20 -0.52 -6.54
CA ARG A 88 11.40 -0.84 -5.77
C ARG A 88 12.56 -1.23 -6.68
N ASP A 89 12.31 -2.09 -7.66
CA ASP A 89 13.36 -2.61 -8.53
C ASP A 89 13.93 -1.51 -9.45
N ARG A 90 13.06 -0.65 -9.99
CA ARG A 90 13.47 0.55 -10.76
C ARG A 90 14.32 1.51 -9.93
N LEU A 91 13.89 1.84 -8.70
CA LEU A 91 14.67 2.68 -7.79
C LEU A 91 16.04 2.05 -7.48
N GLY A 92 16.09 0.72 -7.32
CA GLY A 92 17.34 -0.02 -7.15
C GLY A 92 18.28 0.11 -8.35
N GLU A 93 17.76 0.09 -9.57
CA GLU A 93 18.53 0.32 -10.80
C GLU A 93 19.04 1.75 -10.89
N GLU A 94 18.20 2.75 -10.62
CA GLU A 94 18.56 4.16 -10.63
C GLU A 94 19.69 4.45 -9.63
N LEU A 95 19.58 3.95 -8.40
CA LEU A 95 20.63 4.09 -7.39
C LEU A 95 21.96 3.47 -7.83
N ARG A 96 21.92 2.29 -8.49
CA ARG A 96 23.14 1.66 -9.05
C ARG A 96 23.75 2.52 -10.15
N GLN A 97 22.94 3.11 -11.03
CA GLN A 97 23.42 3.99 -12.10
C GLN A 97 24.05 5.26 -11.54
N ILE A 98 23.42 5.90 -10.56
CA ILE A 98 23.95 7.09 -9.87
C ILE A 98 25.31 6.77 -9.22
N ARG A 99 25.40 5.64 -8.51
CA ARG A 99 26.65 5.21 -7.88
C ARG A 99 27.76 4.98 -8.92
N ARG A 100 27.46 4.32 -10.04
CA ARG A 100 28.44 4.12 -11.12
C ARG A 100 28.93 5.44 -11.72
N LYS A 101 28.02 6.38 -12.01
CA LYS A 101 28.38 7.73 -12.51
C LYS A 101 29.26 8.48 -11.51
N ALA A 102 28.91 8.45 -10.22
CA ALA A 102 29.68 9.10 -9.17
C ALA A 102 31.07 8.47 -8.94
N SER A 103 31.22 7.16 -9.13
CA SER A 103 32.51 6.47 -9.07
C SER A 103 33.37 6.77 -10.31
N GLY A 104 32.79 6.79 -11.51
CA GLY A 104 33.48 7.15 -12.74
C GLY A 104 34.00 8.59 -12.73
N ALA A 105 33.19 9.54 -12.24
CA ALA A 105 33.59 10.94 -12.09
C ALA A 105 34.78 11.10 -11.12
N ARG A 106 34.81 10.34 -10.03
CA ARG A 106 35.93 10.34 -9.07
C ARG A 106 37.20 9.73 -9.64
N ALA A 107 37.09 8.64 -10.41
CA ALA A 107 38.24 8.02 -11.07
C ALA A 107 38.88 8.97 -12.09
N TYR A 108 38.08 9.67 -12.89
CA TYR A 108 38.58 10.65 -13.87
C TYR A 108 39.32 11.82 -13.21
N GLN A 109 38.77 12.39 -12.13
CA GLN A 109 39.41 13.47 -11.38
C GLN A 109 40.74 13.06 -10.73
N GLN A 110 40.91 11.79 -10.36
CA GLN A 110 42.16 11.29 -9.77
C GLN A 110 43.24 11.04 -10.82
N VAL A 111 42.86 10.61 -12.03
CA VAL A 111 43.80 10.44 -13.16
C VAL A 111 44.27 11.79 -13.70
N ASP A 112 43.40 12.80 -13.76
CA ASP A 112 43.77 14.15 -14.22
C ASP A 112 44.77 14.84 -13.27
N ARG A 113 44.65 14.62 -11.95
CA ARG A 113 45.61 15.14 -10.96
C ARG A 113 46.94 14.38 -10.89
N GLY A 114 47.00 13.15 -11.40
CA GLY A 114 48.22 12.35 -11.42
C GLY A 114 49.09 12.56 -12.66
N ARG A 115 48.66 13.42 -13.59
CA ARG A 115 49.31 13.65 -14.89
C ARG A 115 49.82 15.08 -15.11
N GLY A 116 49.73 15.95 -14.09
CA GLY A 116 50.36 17.27 -14.05
C GLY A 116 51.55 17.26 -13.11
#